data_AF-A0AAD9D6W2-F1
#
_entry.id   AF-A0AAD9D6W2-F1
#
_cell.length_a   1.000
_cell.length_b   1.000
_cell.length_c   1.000
_cell.angle_alpha   90.00
_cell.angle_beta   90.00
_cell.angle_gamma   90.00
#
_symmetry.space_group_name_H-M   'P 1'
#
loop_
_entity.id
_entity.type
_entity.pdbx_description
1 polymer ?
#
loop_
_entity_poly.entity_id
_entity_poly.type
_entity_poly.pdbx_seq_one_letter_code
_entity_poly.pdbx_strand_id
1 'polypeptide(L)'
;MAPSARLSGLQKDVLALYRSILRETIRKDRKPAALDSHHVPLNQLLHSNSNSSTSFARDKFRKEASLVKRSDFKTIEYKIRKGQKQLKLLQMPGVNLVGGA
;
A
#
# COMPACT_ATOMS: atom_id res chain seq x y z
N MET A 1 -0.34 0.33 30.75
CA MET A 1 0.12 0.95 29.48
C MET A 1 1.42 0.26 29.10
N ALA A 2 1.46 -0.55 28.02
CA ALA A 2 2.70 -1.23 27.64
C ALA A 2 3.75 -0.19 27.18
N PRO A 3 5.03 -0.33 27.56
CA PRO A 3 6.07 0.60 27.13
C PRO A 3 6.18 0.58 25.60
N SER A 4 6.18 1.75 24.97
CA SER A 4 6.39 1.87 23.53
C SER A 4 7.77 1.32 23.17
N ALA A 5 7.79 0.17 22.50
CA ALA A 5 9.04 -0.46 22.09
C ALA A 5 9.85 0.50 21.23
N ARG A 6 11.12 0.71 21.59
CA ARG A 6 12.04 1.54 20.80
C ARG A 6 12.33 0.84 19.48
N LEU A 7 11.67 1.27 18.41
CA LEU A 7 11.87 0.75 17.07
C LEU A 7 13.20 1.25 16.49
N SER A 8 13.92 0.39 15.78
CA SER A 8 15.12 0.77 15.02
C SER A 8 14.77 1.72 13.87
N GLY A 9 15.76 2.47 13.36
CA GLY A 9 15.57 3.34 12.20
C GLY A 9 14.98 2.57 11.01
N LEU A 10 15.54 1.40 10.71
CA LEU A 10 15.07 0.54 9.64
C LEU A 10 13.62 0.07 9.85
N GLN A 11 13.25 -0.31 11.08
CA GLN A 11 11.87 -0.69 11.39
C GLN A 11 10.89 0.47 11.19
N LYS A 12 11.28 1.70 11.56
CA LYS A 12 10.48 2.90 11.32
C LYS A 12 10.29 3.12 9.83
N ASP A 13 11.34 2.96 9.01
CA ASP A 13 11.28 3.13 7.57
C ASP A 13 10.35 2.10 6.90
N VAL A 14 10.44 0.83 7.31
CA VAL A 14 9.52 -0.23 6.85
C VAL A 14 8.07 0.13 7.14
N LEU A 15 7.77 0.57 8.37
CA LEU A 15 6.41 0.94 8.78
C LEU A 15 5.93 2.21 8.09
N ALA A 16 6.81 3.20 7.91
CA ALA A 16 6.50 4.44 7.19
C ALA A 16 6.14 4.14 5.73
N LEU A 17 6.92 3.30 5.06
CA LEU A 17 6.65 2.86 3.70
C LEU A 17 5.30 2.12 3.61
N TYR A 18 5.06 1.15 4.49
CA TYR A 18 3.79 0.40 4.53
C TYR A 18 2.58 1.33 4.68
N ARG A 19 2.62 2.25 5.66
CA ARG A 19 1.54 3.21 5.90
C ARG A 19 1.32 4.14 4.71
N SER A 20 2.40 4.59 4.05
CA SER A 20 2.29 5.44 2.87
C SER A 20 1.64 4.71 1.69
N ILE A 21 2.04 3.46 1.42
CA ILE A 21 1.41 2.64 0.38
C ILE A 21 -0.09 2.48 0.66
N LEU A 22 -0.49 2.11 1.88
CA LEU A 22 -1.91 1.96 2.22
C LEU A 22 -2.69 3.26 2.06
N ARG A 23 -2.11 4.41 2.44
CA ARG A 23 -2.79 5.70 2.26
C ARG A 23 -3.01 6.00 0.78
N GLU A 24 -2.01 5.78 -0.07
CA GLU A 24 -2.17 6.01 -1.51
C GLU A 24 -3.17 5.05 -2.15
N THR A 25 -3.14 3.76 -1.81
CA THR A 25 -4.11 2.79 -2.35
C THR A 25 -5.53 3.12 -1.90
N ILE A 26 -5.74 3.51 -0.64
CA ILE A 26 -7.05 3.94 -0.15
C ILE A 26 -7.52 5.20 -0.88
N ARG A 27 -6.65 6.18 -1.09
CA ARG A 27 -7.01 7.39 -1.86
C ARG A 27 -7.41 7.05 -3.29
N LYS A 28 -6.76 6.06 -3.90
CA LYS A 28 -7.05 5.63 -5.27
C LYS A 28 -8.33 4.81 -5.37
N ASP A 29 -8.56 3.90 -4.41
CA ASP A 29 -9.79 3.14 -4.31
C ASP A 29 -11.00 4.07 -4.02
N ARG A 30 -10.80 5.17 -3.27
CA ARG A 30 -11.82 6.20 -2.99
C ARG A 30 -12.01 7.24 -4.08
N LYS A 31 -11.12 7.31 -5.06
CA LYS A 31 -11.31 8.08 -6.29
C LYS A 31 -11.83 7.09 -7.34
N PRO A 32 -13.11 6.68 -7.30
CA PRO A 32 -13.69 6.06 -8.48
C PRO A 32 -13.49 7.07 -9.60
N ALA A 33 -13.12 6.56 -10.78
CA ALA A 33 -12.87 7.34 -11.98
C ALA A 33 -13.79 8.56 -11.99
N ALA A 34 -13.19 9.76 -12.05
CA ALA A 34 -13.94 10.97 -12.30
C ALA A 34 -14.61 10.80 -13.66
N LEU A 35 -15.80 10.22 -13.62
CA LEU A 35 -16.75 10.08 -14.70
C LEU A 35 -18.01 10.69 -14.13
N ASP A 36 -18.22 11.92 -14.55
CA ASP A 36 -19.48 12.60 -14.76
C ASP A 36 -20.75 11.89 -14.23
N SER A 37 -21.56 12.66 -13.51
CA SER A 37 -23.01 12.49 -13.29
C SER A 37 -23.50 11.93 -11.95
N HIS A 38 -24.27 12.80 -11.30
CA HIS A 38 -25.42 12.60 -10.41
C HIS A 38 -25.85 11.14 -10.08
N HIS A 39 -26.00 10.91 -8.77
CA HIS A 39 -26.60 9.74 -8.11
C HIS A 39 -25.75 8.46 -8.06
N VAL A 40 -24.94 8.34 -7.02
CA VAL A 40 -24.30 7.08 -6.62
C VAL A 40 -25.29 6.30 -5.74
N PRO A 41 -25.82 5.14 -6.16
CA PRO A 41 -26.77 4.38 -5.35
C PRO A 41 -26.10 3.88 -4.06
N LEU A 42 -26.81 3.98 -2.93
CA LEU A 42 -26.33 3.57 -1.59
C LEU A 42 -25.75 2.13 -1.57
N ASN A 43 -26.31 1.24 -2.38
CA ASN A 43 -25.85 -0.15 -2.48
C ASN A 43 -24.41 -0.27 -3.00
N GLN A 44 -23.87 0.72 -3.74
CA GLN A 44 -22.48 0.67 -4.24
C GLN A 44 -21.44 1.08 -3.21
N LEU A 45 -21.84 1.75 -2.13
CA LEU A 45 -20.99 1.98 -0.96
C LEU A 45 -20.87 0.74 -0.06
N LEU A 46 -21.83 -0.18 -0.14
CA LEU A 46 -21.92 -1.39 0.70
C LEU A 46 -21.21 -2.60 0.07
N HIS A 47 -20.99 -2.61 -1.25
CA HIS A 47 -20.19 -3.66 -1.89
C HIS A 47 -18.71 -3.41 -1.60
N SER A 48 -18.22 -4.11 -0.59
CA SER A 48 -16.80 -4.38 -0.37
C SER A 48 -16.17 -4.79 -1.70
N ASN A 49 -15.52 -3.86 -2.40
CA ASN A 49 -14.80 -4.17 -3.63
C ASN A 49 -13.67 -5.14 -3.23
N SER A 50 -13.91 -6.43 -3.45
CA SER A 50 -13.02 -7.55 -3.07
C SER A 50 -11.67 -7.49 -3.80
N ASN A 51 -11.55 -6.64 -4.82
CA ASN A 51 -10.34 -6.39 -5.59
C ASN A 51 -9.75 -4.99 -5.32
N SER A 52 -9.86 -4.49 -4.09
CA SER A 52 -9.26 -3.21 -3.69
C SER A 52 -7.73 -3.25 -3.77
N SER A 53 -7.15 -2.19 -4.35
CA SER A 53 -5.68 -2.00 -4.43
C SER A 53 -5.03 -2.08 -3.04
N THR A 54 -5.78 -1.70 -2.01
CA THR A 54 -5.39 -1.76 -0.61
C THR A 54 -5.24 -3.20 -0.10
N SER A 55 -6.14 -4.12 -0.49
CA SER A 55 -6.01 -5.54 -0.12
C SER A 55 -4.78 -6.16 -0.76
N PHE A 56 -4.59 -5.94 -2.06
CA PHE A 56 -3.41 -6.43 -2.79
C PHE A 56 -2.10 -5.91 -2.17
N ALA A 57 -2.03 -4.62 -1.83
CA ALA A 57 -0.85 -4.05 -1.19
C ALA A 57 -0.57 -4.68 0.18
N ARG A 58 -1.60 -4.95 0.99
CA ARG A 58 -1.46 -5.66 2.28
C ARG A 58 -0.89 -7.05 2.08
N ASP A 59 -1.50 -7.84 1.20
CA ASP A 59 -1.13 -9.25 1.02
C ASP A 59 0.27 -9.39 0.45
N LYS A 60 0.62 -8.55 -0.54
CA LYS A 60 1.96 -8.49 -1.08
C LYS A 60 2.98 -8.12 -0.02
N PHE A 61 2.71 -7.11 0.80
CA PHE A 61 3.64 -6.69 1.86
C PHE A 61 3.83 -7.80 2.91
N ARG A 62 2.76 -8.49 3.31
CA ARG A 62 2.83 -9.61 4.26
C ARG A 62 3.61 -10.79 3.68
N LYS A 63 3.37 -11.15 2.42
CA LYS A 63 4.11 -12.21 1.71
C LYS A 63 5.60 -11.87 1.68
N GLU A 64 5.97 -10.68 1.22
CA GLU A 64 7.36 -10.23 1.16
C GLU A 64 8.01 -10.19 2.54
N ALA A 65 7.30 -9.76 3.58
CA ALA A 65 7.80 -9.75 4.96
C ALA A 65 8.04 -11.16 5.51
N SER A 66 7.24 -12.16 5.11
CA SER A 66 7.46 -13.56 5.50
C SER A 66 8.66 -14.21 4.79
N LEU A 67 9.03 -13.71 3.60
CA LEU A 67 10.13 -14.25 2.80
C LEU A 67 11.51 -13.71 3.23
N VAL A 68 11.55 -12.61 3.99
CA VAL A 68 12.80 -11.95 4.38
C VAL A 68 13.09 -12.20 5.85
N LYS A 69 14.30 -12.68 6.14
CA LYS A 69 14.77 -12.84 7.53
C LYS A 69 14.97 -11.45 8.16
N ARG A 70 14.61 -11.31 9.44
CA ARG A 70 14.75 -10.05 10.18
C ARG A 70 16.19 -9.52 10.29
N SER A 71 17.19 -10.41 10.17
CA SER A 71 18.61 -10.09 10.19
C SER A 71 19.18 -9.70 8.83
N ASP A 72 18.44 -9.88 7.74
CA ASP A 72 18.92 -9.56 6.39
C ASP A 72 18.68 -8.07 6.07
N PHE A 73 19.48 -7.22 6.72
CA PHE A 73 19.36 -5.77 6.61
C PHE A 73 19.53 -5.27 5.18
N LYS A 74 20.46 -5.86 4.40
CA LYS A 74 20.72 -5.47 3.01
C LYS A 74 19.49 -5.69 2.13
N THR A 75 18.86 -6.86 2.25
CA THR A 75 17.64 -7.16 1.49
C THR A 75 16.47 -6.28 1.93
N ILE A 76 16.32 -6.04 3.23
CA ILE A 76 15.27 -5.16 3.77
C ILE A 76 15.44 -3.74 3.19
N GLU A 77 16.65 -3.17 3.26
CA GLU A 77 16.90 -1.84 2.71
C GLU A 77 16.65 -1.77 1.20
N TYR A 78 17.10 -2.77 0.43
CA TYR A 78 16.82 -2.83 -1.00
C TYR A 78 15.31 -2.83 -1.27
N LYS A 79 14.54 -3.63 -0.53
CA LYS A 79 13.07 -3.67 -0.67
C LYS A 79 12.41 -2.35 -0.26
N ILE A 80 12.92 -1.65 0.75
CA ILE A 80 12.45 -0.30 1.10
C ILE A 80 12.67 0.65 -0.07
N ARG A 81 13.89 0.72 -0.61
CA ARG A 81 14.22 1.59 -1.76
C ARG A 81 13.35 1.25 -2.98
N LYS A 82 13.16 -0.04 -3.27
CA LYS A 82 12.28 -0.51 -4.36
C LYS A 82 10.82 -0.10 -4.14
N GLY A 83 10.31 -0.27 -2.92
CA GLY A 83 8.94 0.09 -2.57
C GLY A 83 8.70 1.60 -2.62
N GLN A 84 9.67 2.42 -2.22
CA GLN A 84 9.60 3.88 -2.36
C GLN A 84 9.51 4.31 -3.83
N LYS A 85 10.25 3.66 -4.74
CA LYS A 85 10.12 3.90 -6.18
C LYS A 85 8.71 3.55 -6.68
N GLN A 86 8.16 2.40 -6.26
CA GLN A 86 6.80 1.98 -6.63
C GLN A 86 5.74 2.94 -6.08
N LEU A 87 5.91 3.42 -4.85
CA LEU A 87 5.03 4.42 -4.25
C LEU A 87 5.05 5.73 -5.04
N LYS A 88 6.23 6.21 -5.43
CA LYS A 88 6.38 7.42 -6.24
C LYS A 88 5.68 7.27 -7.59
N LEU A 89 5.80 6.11 -8.24
CA LEU A 89 5.07 5.81 -9.48
C LEU A 89 3.56 5.79 -9.26
N LEU A 90 3.08 5.22 -8.14
CA LEU A 90 1.65 5.19 -7.82
C LEU A 90 1.07 6.59 -7.58
N GLN A 91 1.89 7.52 -7.07
CA GLN A 91 1.53 8.91 -6.85
C GLN A 91 1.48 9.74 -8.13
N MET A 92 2.11 9.29 -9.22
CA MET A 92 2.08 10.00 -10.49
C MET A 92 0.65 9.95 -11.10
N PRO A 93 0.10 11.10 -11.53
CA PRO A 93 -1.18 11.13 -12.21
C PRO A 93 -1.08 10.35 -13.55
N GLY A 94 -2.10 9.55 -13.87
CA GLY A 94 -2.17 8.80 -15.14
C GLY A 94 -1.56 7.40 -15.13
N VAL A 95 -0.91 6.96 -14.04
CA VAL A 95 -0.46 5.56 -13.92
C VAL A 95 -1.61 4.68 -13.46
N ASN A 96 -2.29 3.98 -14.37
CA ASN A 96 -3.21 2.91 -14.00
C ASN A 96 -2.40 1.65 -13.67
N LEU A 97 -2.72 1.01 -12.53
CA LEU A 97 -2.08 -0.21 -12.09
C LEU A 97 -2.43 -1.33 -13.08
N VAL A 98 -1.66 -1.47 -14.15
CA VAL A 98 -1.71 -2.69 -14.98
C VAL A 98 -1.19 -3.81 -14.08
N GLY A 99 -2.13 -4.55 -13.50
CA GLY A 99 -1.86 -5.79 -12.81
C GLY A 99 -1.27 -6.75 -13.84
N GLY A 100 0.06 -6.89 -13.82
CA GLY A 100 0.71 -8.01 -14.49
C GLY A 100 0.18 -9.30 -13.87
N ALA A 101 -0.41 -10.13 -14.73
CA ALA A 101 -1.01 -11.43 -14.46
C ALA A 101 -0.10 -12.37 -13.67
#